data_AF-A0A654IHD3-F1
#
_entry.id   AF-A0A654IHD3-F1
#
_cell.length_a   1.000
_cell.length_b   1.000
_cell.length_c   1.000
_cell.angle_alpha   90.00
_cell.angle_beta   90.00
_cell.angle_gamma   90.00
#
_symmetry.space_group_name_H-M   'P 1'
#
loop_
_entity.id
_entity.type
_entity.pdbx_description
1 polymer ?
#
loop_
_entity_poly.entity_id
_entity_poly.type
_entity_poly.pdbx_seq_one_letter_code
_entity_poly.pdbx_strand_id
1 'polypeptide(L)'
;MILGPDNRKMSKSWGNVINPDDVIDSHGADALRLYEMFMGPLDASLPWSFDGLDASLKWLNRCYRMINKVEFSNTNNHKLDYVYNDVVKKVGQMLQELKFNTAISQLMVLVNAIYKEELTTVYKPYIEGFVKMLSLFAPHLAEELWEKLGHNTSVTLQTWPSFDETKIIKNTVTIALQVNGKLRSTIEVEKQTDKETLIKLALENENIIKFTKDHKILKCIAVIDRIVNIVID
;
A
#
# COMPACT_ATOMS: atom_id res chain seq x y z
N MET A 1 17.30 12.53 -11.38
CA MET A 1 18.50 13.15 -10.74
C MET A 1 18.11 13.59 -9.34
N ILE A 2 18.87 13.25 -8.31
CA ILE A 2 18.60 13.74 -6.95
C ILE A 2 19.20 15.15 -6.81
N LEU A 3 18.36 16.11 -6.43
CA LEU A 3 18.74 17.50 -6.21
C LEU A 3 19.05 17.71 -4.72
N GLY A 4 19.81 18.75 -4.40
CA GLY A 4 19.96 19.22 -3.02
C GLY A 4 18.62 19.68 -2.44
N PRO A 5 18.54 19.88 -1.11
CA PRO A 5 17.33 20.38 -0.45
C PRO A 5 16.86 21.76 -0.98
N ASP A 6 17.77 22.49 -1.63
CA ASP A 6 17.56 23.78 -2.27
C ASP A 6 17.01 23.70 -3.71
N ASN A 7 16.60 22.51 -4.18
CA ASN A 7 16.16 22.22 -5.55
C ASN A 7 17.22 22.48 -6.63
N ARG A 8 18.50 22.53 -6.26
CA ARG A 8 19.60 22.68 -7.22
C ARG A 8 20.37 21.38 -7.34
N LYS A 9 21.11 21.21 -8.44
CA LYS A 9 22.07 20.12 -8.57
C LYS A 9 23.04 20.16 -7.37
N MET A 10 23.30 19.02 -6.73
CA MET A 10 24.27 18.98 -5.63
C MET A 10 25.67 19.38 -6.14
N SER A 11 26.34 20.28 -5.43
CA SER A 11 27.69 20.76 -5.76
C SER A 11 28.44 21.17 -4.50
N LYS A 12 29.73 20.81 -4.41
CA LYS A 12 30.62 21.24 -3.33
C LYS A 12 30.69 22.77 -3.21
N SER A 13 30.65 23.49 -4.33
CA SER A 13 30.68 24.96 -4.34
C SER A 13 29.44 25.62 -3.73
N TRP A 14 28.32 24.90 -3.67
CA TRP A 14 27.07 25.39 -3.10
C TRP A 14 26.83 24.90 -1.68
N GLY A 15 27.68 24.01 -1.15
CA GLY A 15 27.53 23.46 0.20
C GLY A 15 26.26 22.65 0.41
N ASN A 16 25.59 22.22 -0.67
CA ASN A 16 24.29 21.52 -0.64
C ASN A 16 24.42 20.01 -0.91
N VAL A 17 25.64 19.46 -0.83
CA VAL A 17 25.91 18.02 -1.01
C VAL A 17 25.47 17.27 0.24
N ILE A 18 24.73 16.18 0.03
CA ILE A 18 24.43 15.22 1.10
C ILE A 18 25.49 14.12 1.05
N ASN A 19 26.16 13.89 2.17
CA ASN A 19 27.11 12.79 2.30
C ASN A 19 26.35 11.50 2.65
N PRO A 20 26.41 10.44 1.82
CA PRO A 20 25.73 9.18 2.12
C PRO A 20 26.24 8.53 3.40
N ASP A 21 27.52 8.70 3.76
CA ASP A 21 28.09 8.10 4.98
C ASP A 21 27.41 8.67 6.24
N ASP A 22 27.22 9.99 6.31
CA ASP A 22 26.53 10.65 7.42
C ASP A 22 25.06 10.17 7.55
N VAL A 23 24.42 9.88 6.41
CA VAL A 23 23.05 9.34 6.38
C VAL A 23 23.02 7.88 6.85
N ILE A 24 23.98 7.07 6.43
CA ILE A 24 24.10 5.66 6.86
C ILE A 24 24.38 5.60 8.37
N ASP A 25 25.27 6.44 8.89
CA ASP A 25 25.59 6.45 10.32
C ASP A 25 24.38 6.85 11.18
N SER A 26 23.54 7.76 10.69
CA SER A 26 22.38 8.27 11.43
C SER A 26 21.10 7.44 11.26
N HIS A 27 20.86 6.85 10.08
CA HIS A 27 19.60 6.19 9.74
C HIS A 27 19.76 4.72 9.30
N GLY A 28 20.97 4.29 8.98
CA GLY A 28 21.25 2.97 8.41
C GLY A 28 21.08 2.91 6.88
N ALA A 29 21.77 1.95 6.27
CA ALA A 29 21.80 1.78 4.81
C ALA A 29 20.42 1.46 4.21
N ASP A 30 19.57 0.72 4.93
CA ASP A 30 18.24 0.36 4.44
C ASP A 30 17.29 1.55 4.38
N ALA A 31 17.39 2.49 5.35
CA ALA A 31 16.57 3.69 5.33
C ALA A 31 16.94 4.59 4.16
N LEU A 32 18.25 4.75 3.89
CA LEU A 32 18.77 5.46 2.72
C LEU A 32 18.24 4.84 1.41
N ARG A 33 18.46 3.54 1.20
CA ARG A 33 18.03 2.82 0.00
C ARG A 33 16.53 2.90 -0.23
N LEU A 34 15.75 2.66 0.83
CA LEU A 34 14.30 2.73 0.75
C LEU A 34 13.84 4.15 0.38
N TYR A 35 14.42 5.17 1.01
CA TYR A 35 14.10 6.57 0.72
C TYR A 35 14.36 6.93 -0.74
N GLU A 36 15.56 6.63 -1.25
CA GLU A 36 15.92 6.93 -2.64
C GLU A 36 15.00 6.23 -3.65
N MET A 37 14.59 4.99 -3.37
CA MET A 37 13.68 4.24 -4.23
C MET A 37 12.21 4.65 -4.06
N PHE A 38 11.86 5.34 -2.98
CA PHE A 38 10.48 5.70 -2.64
C PHE A 38 10.13 7.15 -2.95
N MET A 39 11.11 8.06 -2.98
CA MET A 39 10.88 9.50 -3.12
C MET A 39 10.08 9.89 -4.38
N GLY A 40 10.10 9.06 -5.43
CA GLY A 40 9.24 9.20 -6.60
C GLY A 40 9.66 8.29 -7.75
N PRO A 41 9.17 8.56 -8.99
CA PRO A 41 9.58 7.81 -10.18
C PRO A 41 11.09 7.86 -10.40
N LEU A 42 11.68 6.75 -10.87
CA LEU A 42 13.13 6.60 -11.04
C LEU A 42 13.74 7.64 -12.00
N ASP A 43 13.00 8.03 -13.03
CA ASP A 43 13.39 8.99 -14.06
C ASP A 43 13.16 10.46 -13.65
N ALA A 44 12.45 10.69 -12.56
CA ALA A 44 12.17 12.03 -12.07
C ALA A 44 13.41 12.71 -11.47
N SER A 45 13.36 14.04 -11.44
CA SER A 45 14.32 14.83 -10.66
C SER A 45 13.61 15.43 -9.46
N LEU A 46 14.13 15.13 -8.27
CA LEU A 46 13.45 15.41 -7.01
C LEU A 46 14.46 15.93 -5.98
N PRO A 47 14.08 16.90 -5.15
CA PRO A 47 14.93 17.38 -4.07
C PRO A 47 15.06 16.35 -2.96
N TRP A 48 16.24 16.31 -2.35
CA TRP A 48 16.47 15.61 -1.11
C TRP A 48 15.57 16.17 0.00
N SER A 49 14.97 15.27 0.78
CA SER A 49 14.06 15.58 1.87
C SER A 49 14.44 14.75 3.09
N PHE A 50 14.91 15.43 4.14
CA PHE A 50 15.20 14.79 5.43
C PHE A 50 13.93 14.23 6.08
N ASP A 51 12.78 14.91 5.93
CA ASP A 51 11.50 14.40 6.42
C ASP A 51 11.11 13.09 5.70
N GLY A 52 11.41 12.98 4.41
CA GLY A 52 11.20 11.77 3.62
C GLY A 52 12.10 10.62 4.09
N LEU A 53 13.36 10.90 4.40
CA LEU A 53 14.31 9.95 4.97
C LEU A 53 13.84 9.45 6.35
N ASP A 54 13.46 10.37 7.24
CA ASP A 54 12.87 10.08 8.55
C ASP A 54 11.64 9.17 8.43
N ALA A 55 10.77 9.45 7.46
CA ALA A 55 9.57 8.67 7.21
C ALA A 55 9.91 7.23 6.78
N SER A 56 10.92 7.05 5.93
CA SER A 56 11.43 5.74 5.52
C SER A 56 11.93 4.93 6.72
N LEU A 57 12.74 5.52 7.60
CA LEU A 57 13.21 4.85 8.82
C LEU A 57 12.04 4.50 9.76
N LYS A 58 11.09 5.41 9.96
CA LYS A 58 9.88 5.15 10.77
C LYS A 58 9.05 4.00 10.22
N TRP A 59 8.96 3.88 8.90
CA TRP A 59 8.27 2.77 8.25
C TRP A 59 9.01 1.43 8.40
N LEU A 60 10.33 1.40 8.22
CA LEU A 60 11.14 0.20 8.50
C LEU A 60 10.98 -0.27 9.95
N ASN A 61 11.03 0.66 10.91
CA ASN A 61 10.75 0.38 12.32
C ASN A 61 9.32 -0.14 12.56
N ARG A 62 8.35 0.28 11.73
CA ARG A 62 6.98 -0.26 11.78
C ARG A 62 6.94 -1.70 11.27
N CYS A 63 7.64 -2.03 10.18
CA CYS A 63 7.78 -3.41 9.69
C CYS A 63 8.41 -4.31 10.74
N TYR A 64 9.47 -3.85 11.40
CA TYR A 64 10.11 -4.57 12.51
C TYR A 64 9.14 -4.83 13.67
N ARG A 65 8.46 -3.80 14.15
CA ARG A 65 7.49 -3.92 15.25
C ARG A 65 6.31 -4.82 14.90
N MET A 66 5.87 -4.83 13.64
CA MET A 66 4.80 -5.72 13.17
C MET A 66 5.19 -7.19 13.40
N ILE A 67 6.36 -7.60 12.90
CA ILE A 67 6.84 -8.98 12.99
C ILE A 67 7.10 -9.41 14.45
N ASN A 68 7.56 -8.50 15.31
CA ASN A 68 7.76 -8.83 16.73
C ASN A 68 6.45 -8.88 17.56
N LYS A 69 5.32 -8.40 17.04
CA LYS A 69 4.03 -8.37 17.76
C LYS A 69 3.08 -9.50 17.39
N VAL A 70 3.24 -10.06 16.20
CA VAL A 70 2.34 -11.11 15.70
C VAL A 70 2.93 -12.48 15.99
N GLU A 71 2.07 -13.43 16.34
CA GLU A 71 2.41 -14.84 16.33
C GLU A 71 2.29 -15.40 14.91
N PHE A 72 3.16 -16.34 14.56
CA PHE A 72 3.13 -16.98 13.25
C PHE A 72 2.38 -18.31 13.31
N SER A 73 1.41 -18.49 12.41
CA SER A 73 0.69 -19.74 12.25
C SER A 73 0.92 -20.36 10.89
N ASN A 74 0.93 -21.70 10.86
CA ASN A 74 0.93 -22.48 9.61
C ASN A 74 -0.50 -22.74 9.09
N THR A 75 -1.52 -22.16 9.73
CA THR A 75 -2.92 -22.21 9.29
C THR A 75 -3.34 -20.84 8.78
N ASN A 76 -3.86 -20.80 7.55
CA ASN A 76 -4.34 -19.56 6.95
C ASN A 76 -5.79 -19.29 7.38
N ASN A 77 -6.05 -18.09 7.89
CA ASN A 77 -7.40 -17.62 8.26
C ASN A 77 -8.14 -16.92 7.11
N HIS A 78 -7.53 -16.87 5.92
CA HIS A 78 -8.04 -16.33 4.68
C HIS A 78 -8.28 -14.81 4.63
N LYS A 79 -8.10 -14.10 5.75
CA LYS A 79 -8.37 -12.65 5.82
C LYS A 79 -7.44 -11.80 4.97
N LEU A 80 -6.20 -12.25 4.81
CA LEU A 80 -5.18 -11.55 4.03
C LEU A 80 -5.00 -12.10 2.61
N ASP A 81 -5.79 -13.10 2.21
CA ASP A 81 -5.64 -13.80 0.93
C ASP A 81 -5.64 -12.81 -0.23
N TYR A 82 -6.66 -11.96 -0.32
CA TYR A 82 -6.74 -10.99 -1.40
C TYR A 82 -5.54 -10.03 -1.42
N VAL A 83 -5.28 -9.35 -0.29
CA VAL A 83 -4.27 -8.29 -0.24
C VAL A 83 -2.86 -8.82 -0.47
N TYR A 84 -2.52 -9.99 0.08
CA TYR A 84 -1.21 -10.59 -0.12
C TYR A 84 -0.99 -10.94 -1.60
N ASN A 85 -1.92 -11.68 -2.21
CA ASN A 85 -1.77 -12.14 -3.59
C ASN A 85 -1.77 -10.96 -4.58
N ASP A 86 -2.63 -9.96 -4.37
CA ASP A 86 -2.67 -8.73 -5.18
C ASP A 86 -1.36 -7.94 -5.07
N VAL A 87 -0.79 -7.81 -3.86
CA VAL A 87 0.49 -7.13 -3.63
C VAL A 87 1.63 -7.87 -4.32
N VAL A 88 1.76 -9.19 -4.15
CA VAL A 88 2.84 -9.97 -4.81
C VAL A 88 2.77 -9.84 -6.34
N LYS A 89 1.57 -9.93 -6.92
CA LYS A 89 1.35 -9.73 -8.36
C LYS A 89 1.78 -8.34 -8.81
N LYS A 90 1.29 -7.29 -8.15
CA LYS A 90 1.56 -5.89 -8.51
C LYS A 90 3.03 -5.51 -8.33
N VAL A 91 3.63 -5.89 -7.20
CA VAL A 91 5.06 -5.64 -6.94
C VAL A 91 5.91 -6.32 -8.01
N GLY A 92 5.64 -7.58 -8.34
CA GLY A 92 6.35 -8.29 -9.40
C GLY A 92 6.29 -7.56 -10.75
N GLN A 93 5.12 -7.05 -11.15
CA GLN A 93 4.97 -6.25 -12.37
C GLN A 93 5.68 -4.90 -12.29
N MET A 94 5.49 -4.17 -11.19
CA MET A 94 6.09 -2.84 -10.98
C MET A 94 7.63 -2.90 -10.98
N LEU A 95 8.21 -3.98 -10.49
CA LEU A 95 9.67 -4.19 -10.54
C LEU A 95 10.18 -4.33 -11.97
N GLN A 96 9.46 -5.06 -12.84
CA GLN A 96 9.81 -5.16 -14.27
C GLN A 96 9.71 -3.81 -14.98
N GLU A 97 8.79 -2.95 -14.53
CA GLU A 97 8.59 -1.60 -15.05
C GLU A 97 9.47 -0.54 -14.35
N LEU A 98 10.34 -0.94 -13.42
CA LEU A 98 11.19 -0.04 -12.60
C LEU A 98 10.40 1.01 -11.79
N LYS A 99 9.13 0.72 -11.45
CA LYS A 99 8.26 1.59 -10.65
C LYS A 99 8.41 1.35 -9.15
N PHE A 100 9.62 1.49 -8.64
CA PHE A 100 10.01 1.13 -7.27
C PHE A 100 9.19 1.85 -6.18
N ASN A 101 8.93 3.13 -6.34
CA ASN A 101 8.14 3.91 -5.38
C ASN A 101 6.71 3.34 -5.20
N THR A 102 6.06 2.96 -6.31
CA THR A 102 4.74 2.34 -6.25
C THR A 102 4.79 0.90 -5.74
N ALA A 103 5.88 0.16 -6.01
CA ALA A 103 6.10 -1.18 -5.45
C ALA A 103 6.23 -1.14 -3.92
N ILE A 104 7.04 -0.21 -3.39
CA ILE A 104 7.15 0.03 -1.94
C ILE A 104 5.79 0.43 -1.36
N SER A 105 5.02 1.26 -2.07
CA SER A 105 3.66 1.62 -1.66
C SER A 105 2.75 0.38 -1.49
N GLN A 106 2.86 -0.63 -2.35
CA GLN A 106 2.11 -1.89 -2.21
C GLN A 106 2.56 -2.68 -0.97
N LEU A 107 3.86 -2.67 -0.63
CA LEU A 107 4.32 -3.27 0.63
C LEU A 107 3.71 -2.55 1.85
N MET A 108 3.57 -1.23 1.80
CA MET A 108 2.90 -0.47 2.85
C MET A 108 1.41 -0.86 2.97
N VAL A 109 0.72 -1.12 1.85
CA VAL A 109 -0.66 -1.60 1.84
C VAL A 109 -0.79 -2.93 2.58
N LEU A 110 0.11 -3.89 2.33
CA LEU A 110 0.10 -5.17 3.04
C LEU A 110 0.33 -5.00 4.55
N VAL A 111 1.33 -4.21 4.94
CA VAL A 111 1.60 -3.91 6.36
C VAL A 111 0.38 -3.26 7.01
N ASN A 112 -0.26 -2.28 6.35
CA ASN A 112 -1.47 -1.65 6.86
C ASN A 112 -2.62 -2.63 7.03
N ALA A 113 -2.81 -3.58 6.09
CA ALA A 113 -3.85 -4.59 6.19
C ALA A 113 -3.62 -5.53 7.38
N ILE A 114 -2.37 -5.94 7.64
CA ILE A 114 -2.01 -6.74 8.81
C ILE A 114 -2.36 -6.01 10.11
N TYR A 115 -2.02 -4.72 10.20
CA TYR A 115 -2.38 -3.90 11.36
C TYR A 115 -3.89 -3.71 11.52
N LYS A 116 -4.62 -3.50 10.41
CA LYS A 116 -6.07 -3.25 10.42
C LYS A 116 -6.88 -4.46 10.89
N GLU A 117 -6.46 -5.66 10.52
CA GLU A 117 -7.14 -6.89 10.93
C GLU A 117 -6.94 -7.24 12.41
N GLU A 118 -6.13 -6.45 13.14
CA GLU A 118 -5.79 -6.64 14.57
C GLU A 118 -5.39 -8.08 14.88
N LEU A 119 -4.72 -8.73 13.92
CA LEU A 119 -4.39 -10.14 14.03
C LEU A 119 -3.32 -10.33 15.09
N THR A 120 -3.66 -11.07 16.13
CA THR A 120 -2.67 -11.65 17.06
C THR A 120 -1.82 -12.69 16.35
N THR A 121 -2.38 -13.35 15.33
CA THR A 121 -1.74 -14.45 14.62
C THR A 121 -1.88 -14.29 13.11
N VAL A 122 -0.75 -14.36 12.39
CA VAL A 122 -0.69 -14.21 10.93
C VAL A 122 -0.15 -15.48 10.28
N TYR A 123 -0.68 -15.80 9.09
CA TYR A 123 -0.21 -16.92 8.30
C TYR A 123 1.25 -16.71 7.89
N LYS A 124 2.15 -17.56 8.40
CA LYS A 124 3.60 -17.41 8.28
C LYS A 124 4.08 -17.26 6.83
N PRO A 125 3.59 -18.03 5.85
CA PRO A 125 4.01 -17.88 4.46
C PRO A 125 3.73 -16.49 3.86
N TYR A 126 2.73 -15.76 4.35
CA TYR A 126 2.47 -14.39 3.90
C TYR A 126 3.48 -13.39 4.46
N ILE A 127 3.92 -13.60 5.70
CA ILE A 127 5.02 -12.80 6.28
C ILE A 127 6.34 -13.12 5.58
N GLU A 128 6.61 -14.39 5.29
CA GLU A 128 7.79 -14.80 4.52
C GLU A 128 7.82 -14.15 3.13
N GLY A 129 6.69 -14.14 2.43
CA GLY A 129 6.56 -13.44 1.15
C GLY A 129 6.79 -11.94 1.26
N PHE A 130 6.26 -11.30 2.31
CA PHE A 130 6.54 -9.89 2.59
C PHE A 130 8.04 -9.62 2.78
N VAL A 131 8.72 -10.41 3.61
CA VAL A 131 10.16 -10.25 3.89
C VAL A 131 11.00 -10.46 2.63
N LYS A 132 10.63 -11.42 1.78
CA LYS A 132 11.27 -11.63 0.46
C LYS A 132 11.10 -10.42 -0.48
N MET A 133 9.95 -9.74 -0.48
CA MET A 133 9.78 -8.53 -1.29
C MET A 133 10.52 -7.33 -0.69
N LEU A 134 10.53 -7.22 0.64
CA LEU A 134 11.23 -6.16 1.38
C LEU A 134 12.74 -6.22 1.13
N SER A 135 13.34 -7.41 0.98
CA SER A 135 14.78 -7.61 0.82
C SER A 135 15.39 -6.87 -0.38
N LEU A 136 14.59 -6.57 -1.42
CA LEU A 136 15.06 -5.77 -2.54
C LEU A 136 15.41 -4.32 -2.14
N PHE A 137 14.64 -3.78 -1.19
CA PHE A 137 14.74 -2.38 -0.79
C PHE A 137 15.52 -2.21 0.52
N ALA A 138 15.31 -3.10 1.48
CA ALA A 138 15.92 -3.11 2.81
C ALA A 138 16.49 -4.50 3.14
N PRO A 139 17.60 -4.91 2.48
CA PRO A 139 18.15 -6.26 2.62
C PRO A 139 18.61 -6.60 4.04
N HIS A 140 19.19 -5.65 4.78
CA HIS A 140 19.75 -5.94 6.10
C HIS A 140 18.65 -6.24 7.12
N LEU A 141 17.61 -5.40 7.14
CA LEU A 141 16.41 -5.63 7.93
C LEU A 141 15.71 -6.92 7.48
N ALA A 142 15.62 -7.17 6.18
CA ALA A 142 14.99 -8.40 5.69
C ALA A 142 15.70 -9.67 6.20
N GLU A 143 17.04 -9.68 6.29
CA GLU A 143 17.77 -10.81 6.89
C GLU A 143 17.44 -10.98 8.37
N GLU A 144 17.45 -9.91 9.16
CA GLU A 144 17.11 -9.98 10.59
C GLU A 144 15.68 -10.50 10.79
N LEU A 145 14.74 -10.04 9.96
CA LEU A 145 13.35 -10.50 10.00
C LEU A 145 13.22 -11.96 9.53
N TRP A 146 14.03 -12.39 8.57
CA TRP A 146 14.05 -13.77 8.07
C TRP A 146 14.58 -14.74 9.12
N GLU A 147 15.65 -14.39 9.83
CA GLU A 147 16.16 -15.15 10.97
C GLU A 147 15.12 -15.25 12.09
N LYS A 148 14.41 -14.15 12.40
CA LYS A 148 13.30 -14.14 13.38
C LYS A 148 12.15 -15.07 12.99
N LEU A 149 11.94 -15.32 11.71
CA LEU A 149 10.98 -16.31 11.22
C LEU A 149 11.49 -17.75 11.39
N GLY A 150 12.68 -17.95 11.93
CA GLY A 150 13.27 -19.26 12.22
C GLY A 150 14.04 -19.87 11.05
N HIS A 151 14.48 -19.04 10.10
CA HIS A 151 15.27 -19.49 8.95
C HIS A 151 16.77 -19.30 9.20
N ASN A 152 17.57 -20.29 8.77
CA ASN A 152 19.03 -20.28 8.92
C ASN A 152 19.77 -20.04 7.60
N THR A 153 19.03 -19.69 6.54
CA THR A 153 19.58 -19.39 5.22
C THR A 153 19.24 -17.96 4.86
N SER A 154 20.07 -17.32 4.04
CA SER A 154 19.84 -15.94 3.62
C SER A 154 18.53 -15.78 2.83
N VAL A 155 17.79 -14.70 3.11
CA VAL A 155 16.58 -14.34 2.35
C VAL A 155 16.91 -14.06 0.87
N THR A 156 18.13 -13.59 0.58
CA THR A 156 18.58 -13.26 -0.78
C THR A 156 18.72 -14.49 -1.69
N LEU A 157 18.85 -15.68 -1.11
CA LEU A 157 18.92 -16.95 -1.84
C LEU A 157 17.54 -17.56 -2.12
N GLN A 158 16.48 -16.94 -1.62
CA GLN A 158 15.13 -17.46 -1.75
C GLN A 158 14.51 -17.08 -3.08
N THR A 159 13.63 -17.95 -3.57
CA THR A 159 12.81 -17.64 -4.74
C THR A 159 11.79 -16.54 -4.42
N TRP A 160 11.50 -15.72 -5.43
CA TRP A 160 10.45 -14.71 -5.39
C TRP A 160 9.10 -15.32 -4.94
N PRO A 161 8.31 -14.65 -4.08
CA PRO A 161 7.03 -15.17 -3.64
C PRO A 161 6.07 -15.38 -4.81
N SER A 162 5.27 -16.45 -4.73
CA SER A 162 4.17 -16.71 -5.66
C SER A 162 2.86 -16.08 -5.17
N PHE A 163 1.95 -15.88 -6.12
CA PHE A 163 0.57 -15.49 -5.86
C PHE A 163 -0.40 -16.47 -6.53
N ASP A 164 -1.60 -16.56 -5.98
CA ASP A 164 -2.72 -17.33 -6.48
C ASP A 164 -3.75 -16.39 -7.14
N GLU A 165 -3.96 -16.55 -8.44
CA GLU A 165 -4.88 -15.70 -9.20
C GLU A 165 -6.32 -15.80 -8.72
N THR A 166 -6.74 -16.95 -8.20
CA THR A 166 -8.11 -17.16 -7.72
C THR A 166 -8.41 -16.31 -6.49
N LYS A 167 -7.37 -15.97 -5.70
CA LYS A 167 -7.47 -15.12 -4.51
C LYS A 167 -7.47 -13.62 -4.82
N ILE A 168 -7.17 -13.23 -6.06
CA ILE A 168 -7.16 -11.82 -6.51
C ILE A 168 -8.52 -11.42 -7.12
N ILE A 169 -9.47 -12.36 -7.16
CA ILE A 169 -10.82 -12.08 -7.63
C ILE A 169 -11.59 -11.38 -6.50
N LYS A 170 -11.60 -10.05 -6.56
CA LYS A 170 -12.57 -9.26 -5.79
C LYS A 170 -13.96 -9.52 -6.35
N ASN A 171 -14.76 -10.29 -5.61
CA ASN A 171 -16.20 -10.43 -5.89
C ASN A 171 -16.97 -9.19 -5.43
N THR A 172 -16.35 -8.29 -4.66
CA THR A 172 -16.95 -7.04 -4.21
C THR A 172 -16.24 -5.82 -4.78
N VAL A 173 -16.99 -4.74 -4.96
CA VAL A 173 -16.54 -3.42 -5.43
C VAL A 173 -17.12 -2.33 -4.54
N THR A 174 -16.29 -1.32 -4.26
CA THR A 174 -16.75 -0.12 -3.56
C THR A 174 -17.36 0.85 -4.57
N ILE A 175 -18.64 1.14 -4.42
CA ILE A 175 -19.41 2.08 -5.24
C ILE A 175 -19.46 3.42 -4.53
N ALA A 176 -19.06 4.48 -5.22
CA ALA A 176 -19.21 5.84 -4.71
C ALA A 176 -20.65 6.33 -4.86
N LEU A 177 -21.23 6.82 -3.77
CA LEU A 177 -22.56 7.40 -3.72
C LEU A 177 -22.47 8.93 -3.72
N GLN A 178 -23.07 9.54 -4.73
CA GLN A 178 -23.00 10.97 -4.99
C GLN A 178 -24.38 11.62 -4.97
N VAL A 179 -24.43 12.89 -4.58
CA VAL A 179 -25.60 13.77 -4.73
C VAL A 179 -25.17 15.02 -5.48
N ASN A 180 -25.81 15.30 -6.62
CA ASN A 180 -25.40 16.37 -7.56
C ASN A 180 -23.89 16.35 -7.88
N GLY A 181 -23.35 15.15 -8.12
CA GLY A 181 -21.94 14.93 -8.48
C GLY A 181 -20.93 15.02 -7.32
N LYS A 182 -21.37 15.36 -6.09
CA LYS A 182 -20.49 15.41 -4.91
C LYS A 182 -20.54 14.09 -4.15
N LEU A 183 -19.38 13.53 -3.81
CA LEU A 183 -19.27 12.31 -3.01
C LEU A 183 -19.87 12.52 -1.61
N ARG A 184 -20.80 11.67 -1.23
CA ARG A 184 -21.44 11.68 0.10
C ARG A 184 -21.14 10.41 0.89
N SER A 185 -21.08 9.26 0.23
CA SER A 185 -20.89 7.99 0.91
C SER A 185 -20.28 6.96 -0.04
N THR A 186 -19.95 5.79 0.48
CA THR A 186 -19.53 4.62 -0.30
C THR A 186 -20.23 3.39 0.25
N ILE A 187 -20.60 2.46 -0.64
CA ILE A 187 -21.10 1.13 -0.27
C ILE A 187 -20.23 0.07 -0.92
N GLU A 188 -20.13 -1.10 -0.28
CA GLU A 188 -19.47 -2.26 -0.86
C GLU A 188 -20.54 -3.26 -1.29
N VAL A 189 -20.50 -3.68 -2.56
CA VAL A 189 -21.50 -4.57 -3.18
C VAL A 189 -20.80 -5.61 -4.05
N GLU A 190 -21.49 -6.67 -4.42
CA GLU A 190 -20.95 -7.65 -5.36
C GLU A 190 -20.69 -7.02 -6.74
N LYS A 191 -19.65 -7.48 -7.43
CA LYS A 191 -19.40 -7.09 -8.82
C LYS A 191 -20.60 -7.42 -9.67
N GLN A 192 -20.88 -6.55 -10.64
CA GLN A 192 -22.02 -6.68 -11.53
C GLN A 192 -23.38 -6.64 -10.81
N THR A 193 -23.43 -6.09 -9.59
CA THR A 193 -24.72 -5.73 -8.96
C THR A 193 -25.48 -4.83 -9.92
N ASP A 194 -26.74 -5.17 -10.18
CA ASP A 194 -27.57 -4.48 -11.16
C ASP A 194 -27.90 -3.05 -10.72
N LYS A 195 -28.29 -2.22 -11.69
CA LYS A 195 -28.54 -0.78 -11.47
C LYS A 195 -29.67 -0.51 -10.48
N GLU A 196 -30.70 -1.35 -10.45
CA GLU A 196 -31.87 -1.13 -9.59
C GLU A 196 -31.50 -1.40 -8.14
N THR A 197 -30.80 -2.51 -7.89
CA THR A 197 -30.26 -2.86 -6.57
C THR A 197 -29.29 -1.78 -6.07
N LEU A 198 -28.39 -1.29 -6.93
CA LEU A 198 -27.47 -0.21 -6.59
C LEU A 198 -28.19 1.08 -6.17
N ILE A 199 -29.23 1.48 -6.90
CA ILE A 199 -30.02 2.69 -6.58
C ILE A 199 -30.76 2.50 -5.26
N LYS A 200 -31.34 1.32 -5.03
CA LYS A 200 -32.02 1.01 -3.77
C LYS A 200 -31.07 1.13 -2.58
N LEU A 201 -29.92 0.46 -2.63
CA LEU A 201 -28.90 0.52 -1.58
C LEU A 201 -28.39 1.96 -1.34
N ALA A 202 -28.28 2.76 -2.41
CA ALA A 202 -27.89 4.16 -2.29
C ALA A 202 -28.95 5.00 -1.56
N LEU A 203 -30.24 4.79 -1.84
CA LEU A 203 -31.35 5.50 -1.21
C LEU A 203 -31.61 5.07 0.24
N GLU A 204 -31.19 3.85 0.61
CA GLU A 204 -31.23 3.36 1.99
C GLU A 204 -30.02 3.83 2.83
N ASN A 205 -29.00 4.41 2.21
CA ASN A 205 -27.82 4.88 2.92
C ASN A 205 -28.13 6.13 3.76
N GLU A 206 -27.90 6.06 5.07
CA GLU A 206 -28.21 7.14 6.02
C GLU A 206 -27.61 8.49 5.62
N ASN A 207 -26.39 8.49 5.09
CA ASN A 207 -25.75 9.75 4.71
C ASN A 207 -26.38 10.33 3.45
N ILE A 208 -26.78 9.50 2.49
CA ILE A 208 -27.51 9.94 1.30
C ILE A 208 -28.87 10.52 1.69
N ILE A 209 -29.63 9.82 2.55
CA ILE A 209 -30.94 10.28 3.03
C ILE A 209 -30.85 11.70 3.63
N LYS A 210 -29.79 12.00 4.39
CA LYS A 210 -29.57 13.35 4.95
C LYS A 210 -29.49 14.44 3.88
N PHE A 211 -28.94 14.13 2.70
CA PHE A 211 -28.81 15.07 1.58
C PHE A 211 -30.01 15.07 0.62
N THR A 212 -30.90 14.09 0.71
CA THR A 212 -32.04 13.95 -0.22
C THR A 212 -33.41 14.15 0.44
N LYS A 213 -33.53 14.07 1.77
CA LYS A 213 -34.83 14.05 2.49
C LYS A 213 -35.76 15.24 2.22
N ASP A 214 -35.19 16.43 2.00
CA ASP A 214 -35.95 17.68 1.82
C ASP A 214 -35.98 18.12 0.34
N HIS A 215 -35.54 17.25 -0.56
CA HIS A 215 -35.36 17.56 -1.98
C HIS A 215 -36.13 16.59 -2.87
N LYS A 216 -36.55 17.07 -4.05
CA LYS A 216 -37.16 16.22 -5.06
C LYS A 216 -36.07 15.51 -5.87
N ILE A 217 -36.09 14.18 -5.87
CA ILE A 217 -35.21 13.40 -6.74
C ILE A 217 -35.67 13.54 -8.20
N LEU A 218 -34.81 14.12 -9.03
CA LEU A 218 -35.05 14.31 -10.46
C LEU A 218 -34.59 13.10 -11.29
N LYS A 219 -33.45 12.49 -10.91
CA LYS A 219 -32.86 11.38 -11.65
C LYS A 219 -31.89 10.59 -10.79
N CYS A 220 -31.91 9.26 -10.92
CA CYS A 220 -30.86 8.38 -10.38
C CYS A 220 -30.03 7.82 -11.53
N ILE A 221 -28.70 7.90 -11.42
CA ILE A 221 -27.77 7.40 -12.44
C ILE A 221 -26.85 6.39 -11.78
N ALA A 222 -26.98 5.11 -12.16
CA ALA A 222 -26.09 4.06 -11.72
C ALA A 222 -25.18 3.59 -12.87
N VAL A 223 -23.87 3.56 -12.59
CA VAL A 223 -22.85 2.94 -13.42
C VAL A 223 -22.31 1.75 -12.64
N ILE A 224 -22.58 0.55 -13.16
CA ILE A 224 -22.17 -0.73 -12.56
C ILE A 224 -20.67 -0.69 -12.23
N ASP A 225 -20.33 -1.21 -11.05
CA ASP A 225 -18.97 -1.29 -10.50
C ASP A 225 -18.24 0.07 -10.33
N ARG A 226 -18.94 1.20 -10.44
CA ARG A 226 -18.36 2.54 -10.30
C ARG A 226 -19.10 3.45 -9.33
N ILE A 227 -20.28 3.92 -9.71
CA ILE A 227 -20.94 5.04 -9.02
C ILE A 227 -22.47 4.94 -9.05
N VAL A 228 -23.11 5.52 -8.03
CA VAL A 228 -24.52 5.93 -8.07
C VAL A 228 -24.57 7.43 -7.79
N ASN A 229 -25.13 8.20 -8.71
CA ASN A 229 -25.35 9.64 -8.55
C ASN A 229 -26.84 9.95 -8.52
N ILE A 230 -27.28 10.60 -7.45
CA ILE A 230 -28.66 11.04 -7.26
C ILE A 230 -28.71 12.54 -7.58
N VAL A 231 -29.51 12.89 -8.56
CA VAL A 231 -29.76 14.28 -8.96
C VAL A 231 -31.01 14.76 -8.26
N ILE A 232 -30.86 15.85 -7.52
CA ILE A 232 -31.93 16.53 -6.79
C ILE A 232 -32.15 17.95 -7.36
N ASP A 233 -33.29 18.55 -7.03
CA ASP A 233 -33.69 19.91 -7.42
C ASP A 233 -32.85 21.04 -6.80
#